data_AF-A0A7J3U6G7-F1
#
_entry.id   AF-A0A7J3U6G7-F1
#
_cell.length_a   1.000
_cell.length_b   1.000
_cell.length_c   1.000
_cell.angle_alpha   90.00
_cell.angle_beta   90.00
_cell.angle_gamma   90.00
#
_symmetry.space_group_name_H-M   'P 1'
#
loop_
_entity.id
_entity.type
_entity.pdbx_description
1 polymer ?
#
loop_
_entity_poly.entity_id
_entity_poly.type
_entity_poly.pdbx_seq_one_letter_code
_entity_poly.pdbx_strand_id
1 'polypeptide(L)' 'MANMCSYCNHEIEGEEVHREGKYWHFECFQEWLRKKGC' A
#
# COMPACT_ATOMS: atom_id res chain seq x y z
N MET A 1 14.36 5.46 6.91
CA MET A 1 13.44 4.35 7.29
C MET A 1 12.48 4.22 6.14
N ALA A 2 12.57 3.15 5.36
CA ALA A 2 11.63 2.87 4.28
C ALA A 2 10.47 2.05 4.83
N ASN A 3 9.23 2.42 4.52
CA ASN A 3 8.06 1.63 4.90
C ASN A 3 7.85 0.49 3.90
N MET A 4 7.36 -0.65 4.37
CA MET A 4 7.08 -1.80 3.50
C MET A 4 5.61 -1.84 3.10
N CYS A 5 5.35 -2.05 1.82
CA CYS A 5 4.00 -2.18 1.29
C CYS A 5 3.37 -3.50 1.75
N SER A 6 2.21 -3.41 2.41
CA SER A 6 1.49 -4.56 2.95
C SER A 6 0.77 -5.42 1.89
N TYR A 7 0.86 -5.05 0.61
CA TYR A 7 0.28 -5.81 -0.50
C TYR A 7 1.33 -6.58 -1.29
N CYS A 8 2.42 -5.91 -1.70
CA CYS A 8 3.49 -6.54 -2.49
C CYS A 8 4.71 -6.93 -1.64
N ASN A 9 4.79 -6.55 -0.37
CA ASN A 9 5.93 -6.76 0.53
C ASN A 9 7.25 -6.17 0.03
N HIS A 10 7.19 -5.14 -0.82
CA HIS A 10 8.37 -4.39 -1.26
C HIS A 10 8.47 -3.06 -0.51
N GLU A 11 9.69 -2.52 -0.44
CA GLU A 11 9.94 -1.20 0.13
C GLU A 11 9.21 -0.12 -0.69
N ILE A 12 8.69 0.89 0.00
CA ILE A 12 8.05 2.05 -0.59
C ILE A 12 9.11 3.13 -0.77
N GLU A 13 9.55 3.31 -2.01
CA GLU A 13 10.45 4.39 -2.40
C GLU A 13 9.60 5.54 -2.93
N GLY A 14 9.27 6.51 -2.06
CA GLY A 14 8.51 7.70 -2.44
C GLY A 14 7.17 7.83 -1.72
N GLU A 15 6.10 8.10 -2.48
CA GLU A 15 4.77 8.33 -1.89
C GLU A 15 4.16 7.04 -1.35
N GLU A 16 3.86 7.07 -0.05
CA GLU A 16 3.24 5.98 0.68
C GLU A 16 1.81 6.31 1.07
N VAL A 17 0.94 5.32 0.97
CA VAL A 17 -0.41 5.39 1.51
C VAL A 17 -0.43 4.72 2.87
N HIS A 18 -0.85 5.47 3.88
CA HIS A 18 -1.09 4.95 5.22
C HIS A 18 -2.59 4.84 5.51
N ARG A 19 -3.06 3.66 5.89
CA ARG A 19 -4.45 3.38 6.24
C ARG A 19 -4.54 2.22 7.23
N GLU A 20 -5.41 2.30 8.22
CA GLU A 20 -5.61 1.21 9.21
C GLU A 20 -4.28 0.70 9.84
N GLY A 21 -3.28 1.57 10.04
CA GLY A 21 -1.99 1.20 10.64
C GLY A 21 -1.03 0.45 9.71
N LYS A 22 -1.29 0.42 8.40
CA LYS A 22 -0.50 -0.26 7.40
C LYS A 22 -0.07 0.70 6.30
N TYR A 23 1.01 0.36 5.62
CA TYR A 23 1.60 1.14 4.53
C TYR A 23 1.45 0.39 3.21
N TRP A 24 1.25 1.14 2.13
CA TRP A 24 1.17 0.61 0.77
C TRP A 24 1.75 1.59 -0.23
N HIS A 25 2.20 1.08 -1.37
CA HIS A 25 2.33 1.90 -2.56
C HIS A 25 0.94 2.42 -2.96
N PHE A 26 0.89 3.61 -3.53
CA PHE A 26 -0.36 4.18 -4.05
C PHE A 26 -1.07 3.23 -5.03
N GLU A 27 -0.31 2.65 -5.97
CA GLU A 27 -0.83 1.70 -6.96
C GLU A 27 -1.37 0.43 -6.30
N CYS A 28 -0.60 -0.18 -5.40
CA CYS A 28 -1.02 -1.36 -4.64
C CYS A 28 -2.26 -1.11 -3.80
N PHE A 29 -2.38 0.08 -3.21
CA PHE A 29 -3.55 0.48 -2.45
C PHE A 29 -4.79 0.61 -3.36
N GLN A 30 -4.65 1.21 -4.54
CA GLN A 30 -5.73 1.29 -5.53
C GLN A 30 -6.19 -0.10 -6.01
N GLU A 31 -5.26 -1.02 -6.28
CA GLU A 31 -5.59 -2.40 -6.64
C GLU A 31 -6.35 -3.12 -5.52
N TRP A 32 -5.88 -2.97 -4.28
CA TRP A 32 -6.54 -3.56 -3.12
C TRP A 32 -7.95 -3.00 -2.93
N LEU A 33 -8.14 -1.69 -3.09
CA LEU A 33 -9.46 -1.05 -3.04
C LEU A 33 -10.42 -1.60 -4.10
N ARG A 34 -9.94 -1.77 -5.34
CA ARG A 34 -10.73 -2.37 -6.44
C ARG A 34 -11.17 -3.79 -6.09
N LYS A 35 -10.30 -4.59 -5.45
CA LYS A 35 -10.63 -5.97 -5.03
C LYS A 35 -11.57 -6.04 -3.83
N LYS A 36 -11.51 -5.06 -2.91
CA LYS A 36 -12.37 -5.01 -1.72
C LYS A 36 -13.79 -4.49 -1.99
N GLY A 37 -14.02 -3.83 -3.13
CA GLY A 37 -15.31 -3.23 -3.49
C GLY A 37 -16.33 -4.19 -4.10
N CYS A 38 -16.54 -5.37 -3.50
CA CYS A 38 -17.67 -6.26 -3.81
C CYS A 38 -18.55 -6.42 -2.57
#